data_AF-A0A7Y5A418-F1
#
_entry.id   AF-A0A7Y5A418-F1
#
_cell.length_a   1.000
_cell.length_b   1.000
_cell.length_c   1.000
_cell.angle_alpha   90.00
_cell.angle_beta   90.00
_cell.angle_gamma   90.00
#
_symmetry.space_group_name_H-M   'P 1'
#
loop_
_entity.id
_entity.type
_entity.pdbx_description
1 polymer ?
#
loop_
_entity_poly.entity_id
_entity_poly.type
_entity_poly.pdbx_seq_one_letter_code
_entity_poly.pdbx_strand_id
1 'polypeptide(L)'
;MKYFLIIFALLGTPTVFALNPCDKCDIERVLLVSENLDCLTTEMLNEFLCTFDKSCSVNVEYSEFSNETLYAVLEKAPTLFFQVIANGQFDNDILIEEIKNPINDLIDLQSVYDNAKSLFFEKELKTKYLNALIIAAEKNGENLEE
;
A
#
# COMPACT_ATOMS: atom_id res chain seq x y z
N MET A 1 46.84 47.85 -2.63
CA MET A 1 45.71 47.72 -1.67
C MET A 1 44.80 46.60 -2.18
N LYS A 2 44.25 45.83 -1.24
CA LYS A 2 43.79 44.43 -1.38
C LYS A 2 42.58 44.27 -2.31
N TYR A 3 42.66 43.32 -3.22
CA TYR A 3 41.50 42.75 -3.92
C TYR A 3 40.72 41.86 -2.94
N PHE A 4 39.44 42.15 -2.72
CA PHE A 4 38.52 41.25 -2.01
C PHE A 4 37.75 40.44 -3.04
N LEU A 5 38.15 39.19 -3.23
CA LEU A 5 37.35 38.16 -3.89
C LEU A 5 36.33 37.63 -2.88
N ILE A 6 35.05 37.94 -3.08
CA ILE A 6 33.96 37.34 -2.31
C ILE A 6 33.54 36.07 -3.07
N ILE A 7 33.91 34.92 -2.51
CA ILE A 7 33.46 33.60 -2.97
C ILE A 7 32.04 33.41 -2.45
N PHE A 8 31.04 33.44 -3.33
CA PHE A 8 29.68 33.00 -3.03
C PHE A 8 29.69 31.45 -2.96
N ALA A 9 29.68 30.91 -1.74
CA ALA A 9 29.43 29.49 -1.53
C ALA A 9 27.95 29.21 -1.85
N LEU A 10 27.69 28.52 -2.96
CA LEU A 10 26.40 27.88 -3.24
C LEU A 10 26.17 26.79 -2.19
N LEU A 11 25.51 27.15 -1.10
CA LEU A 11 24.93 26.20 -0.17
C LEU A 11 23.75 25.54 -0.87
N GLY A 12 23.97 24.36 -1.45
CA GLY A 12 22.89 23.48 -1.85
C GLY A 12 22.05 23.17 -0.62
N THR A 13 20.81 23.65 -0.60
CA THR A 13 19.85 23.26 0.43
C THR A 13 19.55 21.78 0.23
N PRO A 14 19.69 20.92 1.25
CA PRO A 14 19.12 19.59 1.16
C PRO A 14 17.61 19.76 0.97
N THR A 15 17.07 19.23 -0.12
CA THR A 15 15.63 19.12 -0.32
C THR A 15 15.12 18.18 0.76
N VAL A 16 14.56 18.74 1.83
CA VAL A 16 13.79 17.97 2.79
C VAL A 16 12.52 17.56 2.06
N PHE A 17 12.44 16.28 1.68
CA PHE A 17 11.17 15.69 1.26
C PHE A 17 10.27 15.75 2.48
N ALA A 18 9.28 16.65 2.46
CA ALA A 18 8.23 16.65 3.47
C ALA A 18 7.46 15.32 3.32
N LEU A 19 7.49 14.47 4.35
CA LEU A 19 6.44 13.48 4.55
C LEU A 19 5.13 14.25 4.48
N ASN A 20 4.32 14.01 3.45
CA ASN A 20 2.98 14.56 3.41
C ASN A 20 2.21 13.83 4.52
N PRO A 21 1.85 14.49 5.64
CA PRO A 21 1.14 13.81 6.70
C PRO A 21 -0.25 13.46 6.16
N CYS A 22 -0.52 12.18 5.95
CA CYS A 22 -1.85 11.69 5.68
C CYS A 22 -2.56 11.40 6.99
N ASP A 23 -3.89 11.55 6.98
CA ASP A 23 -4.71 11.22 8.13
C ASP A 23 -4.89 9.71 8.24
N LYS A 24 -4.53 9.15 9.41
CA LYS A 24 -4.66 7.72 9.69
C LYS A 24 -6.10 7.38 9.98
N CYS A 25 -6.50 6.16 9.62
CA CYS A 25 -7.86 5.66 9.83
C CYS A 25 -8.95 6.50 9.14
N ASP A 26 -8.58 7.19 8.05
CA ASP A 26 -9.47 8.06 7.29
C ASP A 26 -10.39 7.24 6.38
N ILE A 27 -11.63 7.05 6.83
CA ILE A 27 -12.67 6.29 6.14
C ILE A 27 -13.09 6.94 4.81
N GLU A 28 -12.94 8.27 4.66
CA GLU A 28 -13.32 8.96 3.43
C GLU A 28 -12.37 8.57 2.28
N ARG A 29 -11.10 8.29 2.58
CA ARG A 29 -10.13 7.78 1.58
C ARG A 29 -10.40 6.33 1.21
N VAL A 30 -10.86 5.52 2.16
CA VAL A 30 -11.31 4.15 1.88
C VAL A 30 -12.50 4.19 0.92
N LEU A 31 -13.50 5.02 1.24
CA LEU A 31 -14.69 5.20 0.40
C LEU A 31 -14.32 5.67 -1.00
N LEU A 32 -13.47 6.70 -1.12
CA LEU A 32 -13.01 7.24 -2.39
C LEU A 32 -12.38 6.16 -3.28
N VAL A 33 -11.55 5.28 -2.72
CA VAL A 33 -10.95 4.17 -3.49
C VAL A 33 -12.00 3.11 -3.85
N SER A 34 -12.86 2.72 -2.91
CA SER A 34 -13.90 1.70 -3.15
C SER A 34 -14.87 2.08 -4.27
N GLU A 35 -15.23 3.37 -4.39
CA GLU A 35 -16.16 3.87 -5.41
C GLU A 35 -15.50 4.04 -6.79
N ASN A 36 -14.17 3.98 -6.87
CA ASN A 36 -13.40 4.30 -8.06
C ASN A 36 -12.42 3.18 -8.46
N LEU A 37 -12.68 1.93 -8.05
CA LEU A 37 -11.82 0.77 -8.35
C LEU A 37 -11.47 0.63 -9.84
N ASP A 38 -12.41 0.94 -10.74
CA ASP A 38 -12.21 0.84 -12.20
C ASP A 38 -11.37 1.98 -12.79
N CYS A 39 -11.14 3.07 -12.03
CA CYS A 39 -10.48 4.29 -12.49
C CYS A 39 -9.50 4.84 -11.43
N LEU A 40 -8.84 3.97 -10.69
CA LEU A 40 -7.90 4.38 -9.64
C LEU A 40 -6.71 5.17 -10.20
N THR A 41 -6.36 6.24 -9.50
CA THR A 41 -5.15 7.01 -9.76
C THR A 41 -4.06 6.67 -8.75
N THR A 42 -2.80 6.94 -9.10
CA THR A 42 -1.64 6.80 -8.19
C THR A 42 -1.80 7.64 -6.92
N GLU A 43 -2.43 8.81 -7.01
CA GLU A 43 -2.67 9.71 -5.87
C GLU A 43 -3.71 9.11 -4.91
N MET A 44 -4.87 8.69 -5.43
CA MET A 44 -5.92 8.05 -4.63
C MET A 44 -5.39 6.82 -3.88
N LEU A 45 -4.63 5.98 -4.59
CA LEU A 45 -4.07 4.79 -3.97
C LEU A 45 -2.95 5.12 -2.96
N ASN A 46 -2.15 6.16 -3.20
CA ASN A 46 -1.18 6.65 -2.21
C ASN A 46 -1.89 7.09 -0.93
N GLU A 47 -2.92 7.94 -1.05
CA GLU A 47 -3.65 8.48 0.09
C GLU A 47 -4.31 7.36 0.89
N PHE A 48 -4.96 6.39 0.22
CA PHE A 48 -5.52 5.20 0.85
C PHE A 48 -4.48 4.34 1.55
N LEU A 49 -3.39 3.95 0.89
CA LEU A 49 -2.37 3.11 1.54
C LEU A 49 -1.69 3.84 2.71
N CYS A 50 -1.70 5.17 2.69
CA CYS A 50 -1.19 5.98 3.78
C CYS A 50 -2.12 5.98 5.00
N THR A 51 -3.43 5.70 4.88
CA THR A 51 -4.34 5.70 6.03
C THR A 51 -4.11 4.55 7.00
N PHE A 52 -3.44 3.48 6.57
CA PHE A 52 -3.13 2.31 7.41
C PHE A 52 -2.17 2.69 8.56
N ASP A 53 -2.57 2.29 9.77
CA ASP A 53 -1.80 2.43 11.01
C ASP A 53 -2.28 1.41 12.05
N LYS A 54 -1.38 1.00 12.96
CA LYS A 54 -1.72 0.04 14.03
C LYS A 54 -2.83 0.56 14.96
N SER A 55 -2.92 1.88 15.13
CA SER A 55 -3.97 2.51 15.94
C SER A 55 -5.37 2.35 15.36
N CYS A 56 -5.52 1.98 14.08
CA CYS A 56 -6.83 1.82 13.45
C CYS A 56 -7.61 0.58 13.90
N SER A 57 -6.95 -0.39 14.53
CA SER A 57 -7.54 -1.66 14.99
C SER A 57 -8.72 -1.51 15.97
N VAL A 58 -8.85 -0.36 16.63
CA VAL A 58 -9.99 -0.06 17.52
C VAL A 58 -11.21 0.51 16.78
N ASN A 59 -11.04 0.91 15.52
CA ASN A 59 -12.12 1.34 14.64
C ASN A 59 -12.54 0.14 13.77
N VAL A 60 -13.59 -0.55 14.22
CA VAL A 60 -14.09 -1.78 13.57
C VAL A 60 -14.51 -1.50 12.12
N GLU A 61 -15.30 -0.45 11.91
CA GLU A 61 -15.82 -0.09 10.57
C GLU A 61 -14.68 0.24 9.60
N TYR A 62 -13.70 1.03 10.05
CA TYR A 62 -12.52 1.30 9.23
C TYR A 62 -11.72 0.03 8.95
N SER A 63 -11.49 -0.81 9.96
CA SER A 63 -10.66 -2.01 9.81
C SER A 63 -11.29 -2.97 8.79
N GLU A 64 -12.59 -3.24 8.92
CA GLU A 64 -13.33 -4.08 7.97
C GLU A 64 -13.34 -3.46 6.57
N PHE A 65 -13.76 -2.20 6.43
CA PHE A 65 -13.92 -1.59 5.11
C PHE A 65 -12.58 -1.37 4.39
N SER A 66 -11.53 -0.98 5.12
CA SER A 66 -10.19 -0.80 4.53
C SER A 66 -9.54 -2.12 4.13
N ASN A 67 -9.74 -3.20 4.89
CA ASN A 67 -9.25 -4.53 4.54
C ASN A 67 -9.95 -5.05 3.28
N GLU A 68 -11.28 -5.00 3.21
CA GLU A 68 -12.04 -5.37 2.01
C GLU A 68 -11.63 -4.54 0.79
N THR A 69 -11.48 -3.22 0.97
CA THR A 69 -11.03 -2.33 -0.11
C THR A 69 -9.60 -2.64 -0.56
N LEU A 70 -8.70 -3.00 0.35
CA LEU A 70 -7.33 -3.42 0.02
C LEU A 70 -7.33 -4.66 -0.88
N TYR A 71 -8.16 -5.65 -0.56
CA TYR A 71 -8.31 -6.84 -1.40
C TYR A 71 -8.94 -6.54 -2.75
N ALA A 72 -9.95 -5.66 -2.80
CA ALA A 72 -10.55 -5.22 -4.06
C ALA A 72 -9.52 -4.50 -4.96
N VAL A 73 -8.62 -3.70 -4.37
CA VAL A 73 -7.49 -3.09 -5.09
C VAL A 73 -6.53 -4.15 -5.64
N LEU A 74 -6.17 -5.16 -4.85
CA LEU A 74 -5.30 -6.25 -5.29
C LEU A 74 -5.94 -7.10 -6.40
N GLU A 75 -7.26 -7.23 -6.41
CA GLU A 75 -7.98 -7.93 -7.47
C GLU A 75 -8.06 -7.08 -8.76
N LYS A 76 -8.49 -5.82 -8.65
CA LYS A 76 -8.83 -4.96 -9.82
C LYS A 76 -7.65 -4.17 -10.38
N ALA A 77 -6.72 -3.75 -9.54
CA ALA A 77 -5.61 -2.87 -9.91
C ALA A 77 -4.25 -3.31 -9.34
N PRO A 78 -3.86 -4.60 -9.42
CA PRO A 78 -2.64 -5.10 -8.78
C PRO A 78 -1.37 -4.42 -9.34
N THR A 79 -1.35 -4.08 -10.64
CA THR A 79 -0.21 -3.35 -11.24
C THR A 79 -0.03 -1.98 -10.58
N LEU A 80 -1.10 -1.24 -10.37
CA LEU A 80 -1.04 0.08 -9.74
C LEU A 80 -0.64 -0.03 -8.26
N PHE A 81 -1.17 -1.04 -7.56
CA PHE A 81 -0.76 -1.35 -6.18
C PHE A 81 0.74 -1.53 -6.07
N PHE A 82 1.32 -2.47 -6.82
CA PHE A 82 2.76 -2.75 -6.77
C PHE A 82 3.61 -1.56 -7.25
N GLN A 83 3.11 -0.73 -8.18
CA GLN A 83 3.77 0.53 -8.54
C GLN A 83 3.79 1.54 -7.39
N VAL A 84 2.68 1.70 -6.68
CA VAL A 84 2.58 2.66 -5.57
C VAL A 84 3.48 2.21 -4.42
N ILE A 85 3.40 0.95 -3.97
CA ILE A 85 4.22 0.49 -2.83
C ILE A 85 5.72 0.45 -3.13
N ALA A 86 6.12 0.27 -4.39
CA ALA A 86 7.53 0.28 -4.77
C ALA A 86 8.15 1.70 -4.74
N ASN A 87 7.33 2.74 -4.88
CA ASN A 87 7.78 4.14 -4.96
C ASN A 87 7.42 4.97 -3.72
N GLY A 88 6.47 4.51 -2.90
CA GLY A 88 6.01 5.21 -1.71
C GLY A 88 6.75 4.83 -0.43
N GLN A 89 6.59 5.66 0.60
CA GLN A 89 7.08 5.39 1.94
C GLN A 89 5.92 4.95 2.83
N PHE A 90 5.58 3.66 2.76
CA PHE A 90 4.54 3.04 3.58
C PHE A 90 5.16 2.13 4.63
N ASP A 91 4.44 1.95 5.73
CA ASP A 91 4.70 0.85 6.65
C ASP A 91 4.21 -0.46 6.00
N ASN A 92 5.09 -1.06 5.21
CA ASN A 92 4.80 -2.32 4.51
C ASN A 92 4.49 -3.46 5.49
N ASP A 93 4.98 -3.42 6.73
CA ASP A 93 4.69 -4.46 7.70
C ASP A 93 3.20 -4.42 8.09
N ILE A 94 2.58 -3.24 8.16
CA ILE A 94 1.14 -3.09 8.39
C ILE A 94 0.35 -3.64 7.20
N LEU A 95 0.68 -3.23 5.97
CA LEU A 95 -0.04 -3.72 4.78
C LEU A 95 0.08 -5.23 4.60
N ILE A 96 1.25 -5.80 4.87
CA ILE A 96 1.48 -7.24 4.87
C ILE A 96 0.63 -7.91 5.95
N GLU A 97 0.49 -7.31 7.13
CA GLU A 97 -0.34 -7.86 8.21
C GLU A 97 -1.82 -7.83 7.86
N GLU A 98 -2.33 -6.77 7.24
CA GLU A 98 -3.70 -6.69 6.73
C GLU A 98 -3.97 -7.82 5.72
N ILE A 99 -3.04 -8.07 4.80
CA ILE A 99 -3.17 -9.15 3.82
C ILE A 99 -3.08 -10.52 4.47
N LYS A 100 -2.32 -10.72 5.54
CA LYS A 100 -2.31 -12.01 6.26
C LYS A 100 -3.61 -12.30 7.02
N ASN A 101 -4.50 -11.33 7.16
CA ASN A 101 -5.71 -11.42 7.98
C ASN A 101 -6.91 -10.86 7.19
N PRO A 102 -7.36 -11.55 6.13
CA PRO A 102 -8.62 -11.17 5.48
C PRO A 102 -9.75 -11.18 6.52
N ILE A 103 -10.54 -10.11 6.56
CA ILE A 103 -11.69 -10.02 7.48
C ILE A 103 -12.93 -10.69 6.86
N ASN A 104 -13.00 -10.77 5.53
CA ASN A 104 -14.13 -11.31 4.79
C ASN A 104 -13.77 -12.63 4.10
N ASP A 105 -14.53 -13.70 4.39
CA ASP A 105 -14.32 -15.05 3.84
C ASP A 105 -14.73 -15.20 2.36
N LEU A 106 -15.30 -14.16 1.73
CA LEU A 106 -15.73 -14.16 0.33
C LEU A 106 -14.63 -13.71 -0.66
N ILE A 107 -13.44 -13.39 -0.16
CA ILE A 107 -12.31 -12.98 -0.98
C ILE A 107 -11.78 -14.19 -1.78
N ASP A 108 -11.71 -14.07 -3.11
CA ASP A 108 -11.07 -15.07 -3.97
C ASP A 108 -9.53 -14.94 -3.90
N LEU A 109 -8.95 -15.56 -2.88
CA LEU A 109 -7.50 -15.50 -2.61
C LEU A 109 -6.66 -16.08 -3.75
N GLN A 110 -7.17 -17.09 -4.46
CA GLN A 110 -6.49 -17.66 -5.62
C GLN A 110 -6.40 -16.64 -6.76
N SER A 111 -7.51 -15.98 -7.09
CA SER A 111 -7.51 -14.95 -8.13
C SER A 111 -6.58 -13.79 -7.79
N VAL A 112 -6.62 -13.32 -6.53
CA VAL A 112 -5.74 -12.24 -6.06
C VAL A 112 -4.26 -12.66 -6.15
N TYR A 113 -3.93 -13.88 -5.75
CA TYR A 113 -2.58 -14.43 -5.83
C TYR A 113 -2.07 -14.54 -7.27
N ASP A 114 -2.86 -15.12 -8.18
CA ASP A 114 -2.48 -15.30 -9.58
C ASP A 114 -2.26 -13.95 -10.28
N ASN A 115 -3.15 -12.99 -10.00
CA ASN A 115 -3.03 -11.63 -10.50
C ASN A 115 -1.73 -10.98 -10.04
N ALA A 116 -1.39 -11.07 -8.75
CA ALA A 116 -0.15 -10.53 -8.19
C ALA A 116 1.10 -11.26 -8.73
N LYS A 117 1.06 -12.59 -8.81
CA LYS A 117 2.18 -13.45 -9.21
C LYS A 117 2.62 -13.17 -10.65
N SER A 118 1.66 -12.97 -11.55
CA SER A 118 1.88 -12.72 -12.98
C SER A 118 2.64 -11.41 -13.28
N LEU A 119 2.69 -10.48 -12.33
CA LEU A 119 3.29 -9.16 -12.55
C LEU A 119 4.81 -9.17 -12.49
N PHE A 120 5.44 -8.32 -13.30
CA PHE A 120 6.89 -8.12 -13.30
C PHE A 120 7.29 -6.91 -12.42
N PHE A 121 7.62 -7.16 -11.15
CA PHE A 121 8.03 -6.16 -10.15
C PHE A 121 9.27 -6.59 -9.37
N GLU A 122 9.78 -5.69 -8.53
CA GLU A 122 10.88 -5.95 -7.59
C GLU A 122 10.61 -7.25 -6.81
N LYS A 123 11.58 -8.16 -6.84
CA LYS A 123 11.39 -9.56 -6.48
C LYS A 123 11.18 -9.72 -4.98
N GLU A 124 11.92 -9.00 -4.14
CA GLU A 124 11.85 -9.14 -2.70
C GLU A 124 10.49 -8.68 -2.15
N LEU A 125 10.06 -7.47 -2.52
CA LEU A 125 8.79 -6.90 -2.09
C LEU A 125 7.63 -7.77 -2.58
N LYS A 126 7.58 -8.12 -3.88
CA LYS A 126 6.52 -8.98 -4.41
C LYS A 126 6.45 -10.32 -3.67
N THR A 127 7.60 -10.94 -3.36
CA THR A 127 7.65 -12.20 -2.62
C THR A 127 7.03 -12.07 -1.22
N LYS A 128 7.25 -10.96 -0.51
CA LYS A 128 6.64 -10.72 0.81
C LYS A 128 5.11 -10.68 0.74
N TYR A 129 4.56 -10.00 -0.26
CA TYR A 129 3.11 -9.90 -0.48
C TYR A 129 2.49 -11.24 -0.93
N LEU A 130 3.16 -11.98 -1.82
CA LEU A 130 2.70 -13.33 -2.21
C LEU A 130 2.69 -14.29 -1.02
N ASN A 131 3.72 -14.25 -0.17
CA ASN A 131 3.76 -15.05 1.05
C ASN A 131 2.67 -14.65 2.04
N ALA A 132 2.28 -13.37 2.10
CA ALA A 132 1.18 -12.92 2.93
C ALA A 132 -0.16 -13.53 2.48
N LEU A 133 -0.41 -13.60 1.17
CA LEU A 133 -1.58 -14.25 0.58
C LEU A 133 -1.59 -15.77 0.82
N ILE A 134 -0.44 -16.44 0.75
CA ILE A 134 -0.33 -17.86 1.11
C ILE A 134 -0.74 -18.08 2.57
N ILE A 135 -0.22 -17.27 3.50
CA ILE A 135 -0.58 -17.33 4.93
C ILE A 135 -2.08 -17.05 5.14
N ALA A 136 -2.65 -16.11 4.41
CA ALA A 136 -4.08 -15.81 4.46
C ALA A 136 -4.92 -17.04 4.06
N ALA A 137 -4.56 -17.68 2.95
CA ALA A 137 -5.22 -18.90 2.47
C ALA A 137 -5.11 -20.04 3.48
N GLU A 138 -3.92 -20.28 4.03
CA GLU A 138 -3.70 -21.32 5.05
C GLU A 138 -4.58 -21.12 6.29
N LYS A 139 -4.75 -19.87 6.76
CA LYS A 139 -5.63 -19.54 7.89
C LYS A 139 -7.11 -19.79 7.58
N ASN A 140 -7.51 -19.60 6.33
CA ASN A 140 -8.88 -19.83 5.85
C ASN A 140 -9.14 -21.30 5.46
N GLY A 141 -8.14 -22.18 5.58
CA GLY A 141 -8.25 -23.59 5.21
C GLY A 141 -8.19 -23.84 3.69
N GLU A 142 -7.70 -22.85 2.93
CA GLU A 142 -7.47 -22.90 1.50
C GLU A 142 -6.00 -23.26 1.21
N ASN A 143 -5.72 -23.78 0.00
CA ASN A 143 -4.35 -23.98 -0.48
C ASN A 143 -4.23 -23.34 -1.85
N LEU A 144 -3.28 -22.41 -2.02
CA LEU A 144 -3.06 -21.71 -3.28
C LEU A 144 -2.24 -22.57 -4.25
N GLU A 145 -2.54 -22.46 -5.54
CA GLU A 145 -1.75 -23.07 -6.61
C GLU A 145 -0.53 -22.18 -6.97
N GLU A 146 0.66 -22.60 -6.49
CA GLU A 146 1.95 -21.90 -6.69
C GLU A 146 2.59 -22.03 -8.08
#